data_AF-A0A6L6X3D2-F1
#
_entry.id   AF-A0A6L6X3D2-F1
#
_cell.length_a   1.000
_cell.length_b   1.000
_cell.length_c   1.000
_cell.angle_alpha   90.00
_cell.angle_beta   90.00
_cell.angle_gamma   90.00
#
_symmetry.space_group_name_H-M   'P 1'
#
loop_
_entity.id
_entity.type
_entity.pdbx_description
1 polymer ?
#
loop_
_entity_poly.entity_id
_entity_poly.type
_entity_poly.pdbx_seq_one_letter_code
_entity_poly.pdbx_strand_id
1 'polypeptide(L)'
;MNPAYRTNPEHRTNPAYRTSPEPRTHLATPHRPATDSLAPAHAHRSAYAPPHYGAAPPRPSGPHTRLITLTPARGADTVLAVARSSAPFDDTELRLLGHAARLLGLLDQARREYRAAADASRAARRAAMELLLDGEVDKARRVMAPQAPGLLEADTARVFVVDVPRTHRDTAVRRCEAVTAGRALVIADPRTDRRIVVVQPVRPGRAADGVGAELTRLIAALGIGSVGGSGVYSMSLLAEALREATAAQGFALQQPGSVALSAHHTDLISLLPAREAQLWARQLLAPLMRNDAQWEQMRDTLLTALAHPYTVAARRLSLHRNTVTRRVARAADALCVDFTSVSDRIAVGLALELVTHREQPGGSAAPGEAPPSLRSLLFSPQVTAWADTLLLSARGDRRDLLTTATVWLTHDAHIEPTARTLGLSEATVRSHLRALEQHLARDLGSLGGLRDLQFSLHVVTGQVEVGEHCGALCPAAN
;
A
#
# COMPACT_ATOMS: atom_id res chain seq x y z
N MET A 1 18.99 38.21 -24.57
CA MET A 1 19.22 38.99 -25.81
C MET A 1 20.13 38.15 -26.71
N ASN A 2 19.61 37.65 -27.82
CA ASN A 2 20.32 36.89 -28.85
C ASN A 2 20.07 37.63 -30.17
N PRO A 3 21.07 37.83 -31.03
CA PRO A 3 21.05 37.19 -32.37
C PRO A 3 22.50 36.95 -32.90
N ALA A 4 22.83 36.36 -34.05
CA ALA A 4 22.21 35.50 -35.05
C ALA A 4 23.31 35.06 -36.06
N TYR A 5 23.23 33.81 -36.53
CA TYR A 5 23.44 33.30 -37.90
C TYR A 5 24.13 34.14 -39.00
N ARG A 6 25.10 33.50 -39.70
CA ARG A 6 25.34 33.39 -41.18
C ARG A 6 26.74 32.73 -41.37
N THR A 7 27.12 31.88 -42.32
CA THR A 7 26.60 31.32 -43.58
C THR A 7 27.62 30.26 -44.08
N ASN A 8 27.16 29.14 -44.64
CA ASN A 8 27.91 28.21 -45.53
C ASN A 8 28.02 28.85 -46.94
N PRO A 9 28.80 28.38 -47.97
CA PRO A 9 29.21 26.99 -48.29
C PRO A 9 30.60 26.81 -48.98
N GLU A 10 31.05 25.57 -49.23
CA GLU A 10 31.38 25.04 -50.59
C GLU A 10 31.92 23.60 -50.59
N HIS A 11 31.55 22.90 -51.66
CA HIS A 11 31.62 21.46 -51.92
C HIS A 11 32.85 21.04 -52.75
N ARG A 12 33.40 19.84 -52.46
CA ARG A 12 33.84 18.76 -53.40
C ARG A 12 34.81 17.82 -52.65
N THR A 13 34.82 16.48 -52.70
CA THR A 13 34.04 15.40 -53.34
C THR A 13 34.60 14.05 -52.81
N ASN A 14 33.74 13.17 -52.26
CA ASN A 14 33.65 11.68 -52.29
C ASN A 14 34.89 10.74 -52.16
N PRO A 15 34.77 9.41 -51.85
CA PRO A 15 33.59 8.60 -51.47
C PRO A 15 33.79 7.55 -50.34
N ALA A 16 32.67 6.90 -49.98
CA ALA A 16 32.53 5.52 -49.50
C ALA A 16 32.96 5.16 -48.06
N TYR A 17 31.99 5.12 -47.13
CA TYR A 17 31.76 3.95 -46.28
C TYR A 17 30.28 3.87 -45.85
N ARG A 18 29.76 2.64 -45.90
CA ARG A 18 28.35 2.26 -45.72
C ARG A 18 27.76 2.72 -44.39
N THR A 19 26.63 3.40 -44.46
CA THR A 19 25.63 3.45 -43.38
C THR A 19 24.96 2.09 -43.26
N SER A 20 25.15 1.41 -42.12
CA SER A 20 24.30 0.31 -41.69
C SER A 20 22.85 0.78 -41.54
N PRO A 21 21.86 0.12 -42.15
CA PRO A 21 20.48 0.34 -41.79
C PRO A 21 20.19 -0.34 -40.44
N GLU A 22 19.63 0.43 -39.52
CA GLU A 22 19.09 -0.03 -38.24
C GLU A 22 18.16 -1.25 -38.42
N PRO A 23 18.13 -2.20 -37.47
CA PRO A 23 17.22 -3.32 -37.54
C PRO A 23 15.79 -2.84 -37.26
N ARG A 24 15.03 -2.62 -38.34
CA ARG A 24 13.58 -2.47 -38.28
C ARG A 24 12.99 -3.69 -37.57
N THR A 25 12.45 -3.47 -36.38
CA THR A 25 11.68 -4.47 -35.65
C THR A 25 10.38 -4.68 -36.41
N HIS A 26 10.35 -5.68 -37.29
CA HIS A 26 9.11 -6.11 -37.92
C HIS A 26 8.28 -6.83 -36.85
N LEU A 27 7.27 -6.12 -36.32
CA LEU A 27 6.15 -6.75 -35.64
C LEU A 27 5.62 -7.86 -36.54
N ALA A 28 5.47 -9.06 -35.97
CA ALA A 28 4.78 -10.16 -36.62
C ALA A 28 3.35 -9.72 -36.97
N THR A 29 3.13 -9.34 -38.23
CA THR A 29 1.81 -9.35 -38.84
C THR A 29 1.25 -10.76 -38.72
N PRO A 30 -0.02 -10.96 -38.32
CA PRO A 30 -0.64 -12.27 -38.26
C PRO A 30 -0.90 -12.73 -39.69
N HIS A 31 0.13 -13.25 -40.36
CA HIS A 31 -0.06 -13.93 -41.61
C HIS A 31 -0.62 -15.32 -41.29
N ARG A 32 -1.94 -15.43 -41.38
CA ARG A 32 -2.62 -16.70 -41.63
C ARG A 32 -2.20 -17.13 -43.05
N PRO A 33 -1.12 -17.94 -43.16
CA PRO A 33 -1.24 -19.27 -43.78
C PRO A 33 -0.31 -20.34 -43.16
N ALA A 34 0.39 -20.06 -42.06
CA ALA A 34 1.35 -21.02 -41.49
C ALA A 34 0.66 -22.29 -40.94
N THR A 35 -0.50 -22.16 -40.30
CA THR A 35 -1.26 -23.31 -39.78
C THR A 35 -1.84 -24.19 -40.89
N ASP A 36 -2.35 -23.61 -41.98
CA ASP A 36 -2.97 -24.38 -43.08
C ASP A 36 -1.91 -25.12 -43.92
N SER A 37 -0.72 -24.52 -44.09
CA SER A 37 0.39 -25.17 -44.79
C SER A 37 1.10 -26.26 -43.95
N LEU A 38 0.90 -26.28 -42.63
CA LEU A 38 1.49 -27.25 -41.69
C LEU A 38 0.51 -28.36 -41.28
N ALA A 39 -0.79 -28.20 -41.53
CA ALA A 39 -1.82 -29.19 -41.24
C ALA A 39 -1.54 -30.61 -41.79
N PRO A 40 -0.98 -30.78 -43.02
CA PRO A 40 -0.67 -32.12 -43.54
C PRO A 40 0.48 -32.81 -42.77
N ALA A 41 1.43 -32.03 -42.25
CA ALA A 41 2.60 -32.53 -41.52
C ALA A 41 2.25 -32.98 -40.09
N HIS A 42 1.21 -32.40 -39.48
CA HIS A 42 0.66 -32.85 -38.20
C HIS A 42 -0.06 -34.22 -38.33
N ALA A 43 -0.70 -34.50 -39.47
CA ALA A 43 -1.39 -35.77 -39.72
C ALA A 43 -0.42 -36.96 -39.91
N HIS A 44 0.76 -36.73 -40.49
CA HIS A 44 1.78 -37.77 -40.70
C HIS A 44 2.50 -38.24 -39.43
N ARG A 45 2.30 -37.58 -38.28
CA ARG A 45 2.82 -38.06 -36.99
C ARG A 45 2.07 -39.31 -36.48
N SER A 46 0.91 -39.66 -37.07
CA SER A 46 0.00 -40.68 -36.53
C SER A 46 -0.15 -41.97 -37.37
N ALA A 47 0.58 -42.15 -38.47
CA ALA A 47 0.43 -43.34 -39.30
C ALA A 47 1.78 -43.86 -39.81
N TYR A 48 2.43 -44.71 -39.01
CA TYR A 48 3.44 -45.63 -39.51
C TYR A 48 2.75 -46.99 -39.73
N ALA A 49 2.31 -47.25 -40.95
CA ALA A 49 1.87 -48.57 -41.41
C ALA A 49 2.80 -49.01 -42.56
N PRO A 50 3.28 -50.26 -42.60
CA PRO A 50 4.21 -50.71 -43.62
C PRO A 50 3.55 -50.80 -45.02
N PRO A 51 4.30 -50.61 -46.11
CA PRO A 51 3.72 -50.47 -47.44
C PRO A 51 3.33 -51.82 -48.05
N HIS A 52 2.10 -51.89 -48.57
CA HIS A 52 1.72 -52.88 -49.58
C HIS A 52 2.28 -52.46 -50.96
N TYR A 53 2.89 -53.40 -51.67
CA TYR A 53 3.49 -53.20 -52.99
C TYR A 53 2.44 -52.91 -54.07
N GLY A 54 2.70 -51.90 -54.91
CA GLY A 54 2.07 -51.77 -56.22
C GLY A 54 1.22 -50.51 -56.47
N ALA A 55 1.80 -49.31 -56.36
CA ALA A 55 1.28 -48.11 -57.04
C ALA A 55 2.41 -47.07 -57.17
N ALA A 56 2.56 -46.47 -58.35
CA ALA A 56 3.50 -45.37 -58.57
C ALA A 56 3.05 -44.13 -57.76
N PRO A 57 3.93 -43.49 -56.97
CA PRO A 57 3.53 -42.38 -56.13
C PRO A 57 3.21 -41.13 -56.98
N PRO A 58 2.12 -40.40 -56.68
CA PRO A 58 1.87 -39.09 -57.30
C PRO A 58 3.01 -38.13 -56.93
N ARG A 59 3.48 -37.34 -57.91
CA ARG A 59 4.48 -36.28 -57.69
C ARG A 59 3.98 -35.32 -56.60
N PRO A 60 4.73 -35.06 -55.52
CA PRO A 60 4.29 -34.12 -54.50
C PRO A 60 4.40 -32.70 -55.03
N SER A 61 3.28 -32.08 -55.39
CA SER A 61 3.15 -30.66 -55.73
C SER A 61 2.91 -29.77 -54.49
N GLY A 62 3.43 -30.20 -53.32
CA GLY A 62 3.30 -29.49 -52.05
C GLY A 62 4.64 -28.88 -51.60
N PRO A 63 4.62 -27.85 -50.74
CA PRO A 63 5.85 -27.27 -50.20
C PRO A 63 6.68 -28.33 -49.46
N HIS A 64 7.97 -28.38 -49.74
CA HIS A 64 8.93 -29.22 -49.03
C HIS A 64 8.97 -28.78 -47.56
N THR A 65 8.45 -29.62 -46.67
CA THR A 65 8.32 -29.31 -45.23
C THR A 65 9.25 -30.18 -44.40
N ARG A 66 10.01 -29.57 -43.49
CA ARG A 66 10.86 -30.26 -42.52
C ARG A 66 10.46 -29.89 -41.10
N LEU A 67 10.30 -30.91 -40.28
CA LEU A 67 10.03 -30.83 -38.85
C LEU A 67 11.29 -31.25 -38.10
N ILE A 68 11.82 -30.36 -37.27
CA ILE A 68 13.03 -30.62 -36.48
C ILE A 68 12.70 -30.36 -35.02
N THR A 69 12.87 -31.37 -34.17
CA THR A 69 12.68 -31.23 -32.73
C THR A 69 13.69 -30.24 -32.16
N LEU A 70 13.21 -29.27 -31.39
CA LEU A 70 14.07 -28.38 -30.63
C LEU A 70 14.69 -29.17 -29.46
N THR A 71 16.02 -29.21 -29.39
CA THR A 71 16.77 -29.84 -28.29
C THR A 71 17.55 -28.78 -27.52
N PRO A 72 17.72 -28.92 -26.19
CA PRO A 72 17.33 -30.03 -25.32
C PRO A 72 15.87 -29.95 -24.87
N ALA A 73 15.11 -31.04 -24.98
CA ALA A 73 13.71 -31.08 -24.56
C ALA A 73 13.59 -31.82 -23.22
N ARG A 74 13.30 -31.09 -22.13
CA ARG A 74 12.64 -31.68 -20.95
C ARG A 74 11.20 -31.18 -20.93
N GLY A 75 10.27 -32.04 -21.36
CA GLY A 75 8.84 -31.90 -21.04
C GLY A 75 7.91 -31.25 -22.07
N ALA A 76 8.36 -30.80 -23.24
CA ALA A 76 7.46 -30.45 -24.35
C ALA A 76 8.15 -30.60 -25.72
N ASP A 77 7.53 -31.37 -26.61
CA ASP A 77 7.94 -31.58 -28.02
C ASP A 77 7.74 -30.30 -28.85
N THR A 78 8.57 -29.30 -28.62
CA THR A 78 8.57 -28.10 -29.46
C THR A 78 9.33 -28.41 -30.76
N VAL A 79 8.72 -28.11 -31.90
CA VAL A 79 9.25 -28.47 -33.23
C VAL A 79 9.41 -27.23 -34.07
N LEU A 80 10.57 -27.08 -34.73
CA LEU A 80 10.78 -26.12 -35.80
C LEU A 80 10.23 -26.71 -37.10
N ALA A 81 9.22 -26.06 -37.67
CA ALA A 81 8.67 -26.40 -38.97
C ALA A 81 9.15 -25.40 -40.02
N VAL A 82 9.83 -25.90 -41.06
CA VAL A 82 10.32 -25.08 -42.19
C VAL A 82 9.73 -25.61 -43.47
N ALA A 83 8.99 -24.76 -44.19
CA ALA A 83 8.37 -25.10 -45.47
C ALA A 83 8.97 -24.23 -46.60
N ARG A 84 9.31 -24.85 -47.73
CA ARG A 84 9.84 -24.19 -48.93
C ARG A 84 9.12 -24.70 -50.18
N SER A 85 8.74 -23.79 -51.08
CA SER A 85 7.95 -24.12 -52.28
C SER A 85 8.76 -24.43 -53.54
N SER A 86 10.07 -24.15 -53.57
CA SER A 86 10.86 -24.11 -54.81
C SER A 86 11.75 -25.32 -55.08
N ALA A 87 12.34 -25.94 -54.05
CA ALA A 87 13.25 -27.07 -54.19
C ALA A 87 13.37 -27.86 -52.87
N PRO A 88 13.72 -29.16 -52.91
CA PRO A 88 14.01 -29.94 -51.71
C PRO A 88 15.24 -29.39 -50.99
N PHE A 89 15.30 -29.57 -49.68
CA PHE A 89 16.45 -29.17 -48.87
C PHE A 89 17.66 -30.05 -49.17
N ASP A 90 18.81 -29.42 -49.40
CA ASP A 90 20.08 -30.15 -49.52
C ASP A 90 20.68 -30.49 -48.14
N ASP A 91 21.72 -31.31 -48.11
CA ASP A 91 22.36 -31.76 -46.86
C ASP A 91 22.98 -30.62 -46.05
N THR A 92 23.45 -29.56 -46.70
CA THR A 92 24.03 -28.39 -46.03
C THR A 92 22.95 -27.56 -45.36
N GLU A 93 21.83 -27.34 -46.05
CA GLU A 93 20.64 -26.69 -45.53
C GLU A 93 20.06 -27.48 -44.36
N LEU A 94 19.97 -28.82 -44.46
CA LEU A 94 19.52 -29.67 -43.35
C LEU A 94 20.44 -29.56 -42.12
N ARG A 95 21.77 -29.48 -42.31
CA ARG A 95 22.71 -29.23 -41.21
C ARG A 95 22.52 -27.85 -40.57
N LEU A 96 22.34 -26.81 -41.39
CA LEU A 96 22.08 -25.44 -40.91
C LEU A 96 20.77 -25.36 -40.13
N LEU A 97 19.71 -26.00 -40.63
CA LEU A 97 18.42 -26.10 -39.94
C LEU A 97 18.55 -26.86 -38.62
N GLY A 98 19.36 -27.93 -38.56
CA GLY A 98 19.69 -28.63 -37.32
C GLY A 98 20.43 -27.75 -36.30
N HIS A 99 21.35 -26.90 -36.76
CA HIS A 99 22.06 -25.94 -35.90
C HIS A 99 21.11 -24.85 -35.38
N ALA A 100 20.27 -24.29 -36.26
CA ALA A 100 19.25 -23.30 -35.90
C ALA A 100 18.23 -23.87 -34.90
N ALA A 101 17.75 -25.10 -35.12
CA ALA A 101 16.85 -25.79 -34.20
C ALA A 101 17.49 -26.01 -32.81
N ARG A 102 18.80 -26.30 -32.74
CA ARG A 102 19.52 -26.40 -31.47
C ARG A 102 19.58 -25.07 -30.73
N LEU A 103 19.93 -23.97 -31.42
CA LEU A 103 19.97 -22.64 -30.82
C LEU A 103 18.58 -22.18 -30.34
N LEU A 104 17.55 -22.41 -31.16
CA LEU A 104 16.17 -22.10 -30.79
C LEU A 104 15.68 -22.96 -29.61
N GLY A 105 16.09 -24.22 -29.53
CA GLY A 105 15.80 -25.08 -28.38
C GLY A 105 16.43 -24.60 -27.09
N LEU A 106 17.70 -24.20 -27.12
CA LEU A 106 18.37 -23.59 -25.96
C LEU A 106 17.69 -22.28 -25.52
N LEU A 107 17.29 -21.42 -26.47
CA LEU A 107 16.56 -20.19 -26.16
C LEU A 107 15.17 -20.46 -25.58
N ASP A 108 14.42 -21.44 -26.10
CA ASP A 108 13.12 -21.82 -25.56
C ASP A 108 13.25 -22.40 -24.14
N GLN A 109 14.22 -23.29 -23.93
CA GLN A 109 14.52 -23.86 -22.61
C GLN A 109 14.85 -22.75 -21.59
N ALA A 110 15.79 -21.85 -21.92
CA ALA A 110 16.16 -20.74 -21.05
C ALA A 110 14.95 -19.83 -20.73
N ARG A 111 14.07 -19.56 -21.71
CA ARG A 111 12.83 -18.79 -21.50
C ARG A 111 11.85 -19.52 -20.59
N ARG A 112 11.72 -20.85 -20.70
CA ARG A 112 10.85 -21.66 -19.83
C ARG A 112 11.37 -21.69 -18.40
N GLU A 113 12.65 -21.95 -18.22
CA GLU A 113 13.29 -21.95 -16.91
C GLU A 113 13.16 -20.58 -16.23
N TYR A 114 13.41 -19.50 -16.96
CA TYR A 114 13.22 -18.13 -16.46
C TYR A 114 11.76 -17.86 -16.05
N ARG A 115 10.78 -18.28 -16.87
CA ARG A 115 9.35 -18.14 -16.53
C ARG A 115 8.98 -18.94 -15.29
N ALA A 116 9.42 -20.21 -15.20
CA ALA A 116 9.16 -21.07 -14.06
C ALA A 116 9.74 -20.48 -12.77
N ALA A 117 10.97 -19.96 -12.82
CA ALA A 117 11.59 -19.27 -11.69
C ALA A 117 10.84 -17.99 -11.29
N ALA A 118 10.42 -17.18 -12.27
CA ALA A 118 9.63 -15.98 -12.02
C ALA A 118 8.26 -16.30 -11.40
N ASP A 119 7.59 -17.36 -11.87
CA ASP A 119 6.30 -17.81 -11.35
C ASP A 119 6.43 -18.37 -9.93
N ALA A 120 7.47 -19.15 -9.65
CA ALA A 120 7.80 -19.63 -8.32
C ALA A 120 8.11 -18.45 -7.37
N SER A 121 8.82 -17.42 -7.83
CA SER A 121 9.07 -16.23 -7.03
C SER A 121 7.78 -15.46 -6.72
N ARG A 122 6.91 -15.25 -7.71
CA ARG A 122 5.61 -14.62 -7.48
C ARG A 122 4.74 -15.43 -6.51
N ALA A 123 4.76 -16.76 -6.61
CA ALA A 123 4.04 -17.63 -5.69
C ALA A 123 4.55 -17.52 -4.25
N ALA A 124 5.87 -17.52 -4.05
CA ALA A 124 6.46 -17.34 -2.72
C ALA A 124 6.14 -15.97 -2.12
N ARG A 125 6.24 -14.89 -2.92
CA ARG A 125 5.88 -13.53 -2.48
C ARG A 125 4.41 -13.42 -2.09
N ARG A 126 3.50 -14.08 -2.82
CA ARG A 126 2.08 -14.14 -2.46
C ARG A 126 1.85 -14.91 -1.16
N ALA A 127 2.43 -16.09 -1.01
CA ALA A 127 2.31 -16.88 0.21
C ALA A 127 2.87 -16.12 1.43
N ALA A 128 4.00 -15.43 1.27
CA ALA A 128 4.56 -14.58 2.31
C ALA A 128 3.60 -13.44 2.69
N MET A 129 2.98 -12.77 1.71
CA MET A 129 1.98 -11.72 1.98
C MET A 129 0.77 -12.27 2.75
N GLU A 130 0.24 -13.44 2.36
CA GLU A 130 -0.88 -14.09 3.07
C GLU A 130 -0.52 -14.39 4.53
N LEU A 131 0.66 -14.98 4.76
CA LEU A 131 1.16 -15.25 6.12
C LEU A 131 1.32 -13.95 6.93
N LEU A 132 1.82 -12.87 6.33
CA LEU A 132 1.92 -11.58 7.03
C LEU A 132 0.56 -10.98 7.37
N LEU A 133 -0.43 -11.14 6.49
CA LEU A 133 -1.80 -10.70 6.76
C LEU A 133 -2.46 -11.50 7.89
N ASP A 134 -2.07 -12.76 8.07
CA ASP A 134 -2.52 -13.61 9.17
C ASP A 134 -1.70 -13.41 10.46
N GLY A 135 -0.74 -12.47 10.47
CA GLY A 135 0.15 -12.21 11.63
C GLY A 135 1.26 -13.24 11.83
N GLU A 136 1.43 -14.18 10.90
CA GLU A 136 2.36 -15.31 10.96
C GLU A 136 3.77 -14.94 10.44
N VAL A 137 4.38 -13.94 11.10
CA VAL A 137 5.61 -13.27 10.65
C VAL A 137 6.77 -14.24 10.42
N ASP A 138 7.01 -15.18 11.33
CA ASP A 138 8.13 -16.12 11.22
C ASP A 138 7.95 -17.13 10.07
N LYS A 139 6.71 -17.52 9.76
CA LYS A 139 6.42 -18.36 8.59
C LYS A 139 6.72 -17.56 7.31
N ALA A 140 6.31 -16.30 7.25
CA ALA A 140 6.59 -15.43 6.11
C ALA A 140 8.09 -15.21 5.89
N ARG A 141 8.87 -14.98 6.96
CA ARG A 141 10.34 -14.87 6.93
C ARG A 141 10.98 -16.12 6.33
N ARG A 142 10.57 -17.31 6.77
CA ARG A 142 11.07 -18.59 6.23
C ARG A 142 10.76 -18.78 4.76
N VAL A 143 9.55 -18.42 4.31
CA VAL A 143 9.16 -18.50 2.89
C VAL A 143 10.02 -17.57 2.03
N MET A 144 10.34 -16.37 2.52
CA MET A 144 11.11 -15.38 1.76
C MET A 144 12.62 -15.56 1.82
N ALA A 145 13.16 -16.21 2.85
CA ALA A 145 14.60 -16.35 3.07
C ALA A 145 15.39 -16.85 1.84
N PRO A 146 14.93 -17.84 1.05
CA PRO A 146 15.67 -18.31 -0.13
C PRO A 146 15.75 -17.27 -1.27
N GLN A 147 14.81 -16.33 -1.35
CA GLN A 147 14.68 -15.40 -2.48
C GLN A 147 15.11 -13.97 -2.13
N ALA A 148 14.93 -13.57 -0.88
CA ALA A 148 15.29 -12.25 -0.39
C ALA A 148 15.80 -12.35 1.05
N PRO A 149 17.02 -12.91 1.25
CA PRO A 149 17.62 -13.04 2.57
C PRO A 149 17.69 -11.68 3.26
N GLY A 150 17.29 -11.62 4.53
CA GLY A 150 17.38 -10.39 5.31
C GLY A 150 16.27 -9.37 5.06
N LEU A 151 15.40 -9.56 4.05
CA LEU A 151 14.38 -8.57 3.68
C LEU A 151 13.39 -8.33 4.83
N LEU A 152 12.76 -9.40 5.34
CA LEU A 152 11.70 -9.35 6.35
C LEU A 152 12.23 -9.45 7.80
N GLU A 153 13.52 -9.20 8.03
CA GLU A 153 14.11 -9.28 9.38
C GLU A 153 13.66 -8.16 10.31
N ALA A 154 13.22 -7.02 9.76
CA ALA A 154 12.70 -5.95 10.60
C ALA A 154 11.37 -6.38 11.26
N ASP A 155 11.15 -5.97 12.51
CA ASP A 155 9.90 -6.24 13.23
C ASP A 155 8.79 -5.24 12.88
N THR A 156 9.12 -4.19 12.14
CA THR A 156 8.15 -3.18 11.69
C THR A 156 8.18 -3.01 10.18
N ALA A 157 7.06 -2.60 9.59
CA ALA A 157 6.94 -2.29 8.18
C ALA A 157 5.94 -1.16 7.90
N ARG A 158 6.08 -0.60 6.70
CA ARG A 158 5.11 0.28 6.06
C ARG A 158 4.54 -0.42 4.84
N VAL A 159 3.24 -0.30 4.61
CA VAL A 159 2.56 -0.82 3.43
C VAL A 159 2.25 0.32 2.47
N PHE A 160 2.43 0.09 1.18
CA PHE A 160 1.92 0.95 0.13
C PHE A 160 1.00 0.17 -0.80
N VAL A 161 -0.04 0.83 -1.27
CA VAL A 161 -1.01 0.30 -2.24
C VAL A 161 -0.94 1.16 -3.47
N VAL A 162 -0.56 0.55 -4.59
CA VAL A 162 -0.54 1.17 -5.91
C VAL A 162 -1.73 0.62 -6.71
N ASP A 163 -2.59 1.49 -7.23
CA ASP A 163 -3.65 1.12 -8.18
C ASP A 163 -3.31 1.65 -9.57
N VAL A 164 -3.28 0.75 -10.55
CA VAL A 164 -3.06 1.08 -11.96
C VAL A 164 -4.04 0.31 -12.85
N PRO A 165 -4.36 0.78 -14.06
CA PRO A 165 -5.18 0.00 -15.00
C PRO A 165 -4.59 -1.40 -15.25
N ARG A 166 -5.46 -2.42 -15.38
CA ARG A 166 -5.09 -3.84 -15.62
C ARG A 166 -4.00 -4.00 -16.70
N THR A 167 -4.13 -3.27 -17.80
CA THR A 167 -3.21 -3.32 -18.96
C THR A 167 -1.77 -2.91 -18.62
N HIS A 168 -1.57 -2.16 -17.54
CA HIS A 168 -0.27 -1.63 -17.13
C HIS A 168 0.28 -2.29 -15.87
N ARG A 169 -0.51 -3.13 -15.19
CA ARG A 169 -0.16 -3.72 -13.89
C ARG A 169 1.16 -4.49 -13.91
N ASP A 170 1.34 -5.41 -14.85
CA ASP A 170 2.57 -6.21 -14.91
C ASP A 170 3.82 -5.34 -15.15
N THR A 171 3.68 -4.29 -15.95
CA THR A 171 4.76 -3.32 -16.18
C THR A 171 5.03 -2.48 -14.93
N ALA A 172 3.99 -2.04 -14.24
CA ALA A 172 4.11 -1.30 -12.99
C ALA A 172 4.74 -2.16 -11.87
N VAL A 173 4.39 -3.44 -11.75
CA VAL A 173 5.02 -4.38 -10.80
C VAL A 173 6.54 -4.42 -11.03
N ARG A 174 6.98 -4.62 -12.27
CA ARG A 174 8.42 -4.64 -12.59
C ARG A 174 9.12 -3.31 -12.27
N ARG A 175 8.46 -2.18 -12.51
CA ARG A 175 9.01 -0.86 -12.18
C ARG A 175 9.07 -0.64 -10.67
N CYS A 176 8.06 -1.07 -9.92
CA CYS A 176 8.07 -1.03 -8.45
C CYS A 176 9.21 -1.90 -7.90
N GLU A 177 9.42 -3.11 -8.41
CA GLU A 177 10.53 -3.98 -8.02
C GLU A 177 11.90 -3.34 -8.29
N ALA A 178 12.06 -2.72 -9.47
CA ALA A 178 13.30 -2.04 -9.83
C ALA A 178 13.57 -0.83 -8.94
N VAL A 179 12.56 -0.01 -8.67
CA VAL A 179 12.66 1.19 -7.85
C VAL A 179 12.94 0.84 -6.38
N THR A 180 12.24 -0.15 -5.82
CA THR A 180 12.48 -0.57 -4.43
C THR A 180 13.85 -1.22 -4.25
N ALA A 181 14.46 -1.74 -5.33
CA ALA A 181 15.82 -2.29 -5.34
C ALA A 181 16.05 -3.32 -4.22
N GLY A 182 15.06 -4.17 -3.96
CA GLY A 182 15.12 -5.19 -2.92
C GLY A 182 14.95 -4.66 -1.48
N ARG A 183 14.62 -3.37 -1.29
CA ARG A 183 14.26 -2.81 0.03
C ARG A 183 12.81 -3.08 0.44
N ALA A 184 11.97 -3.56 -0.48
CA ALA A 184 10.57 -3.84 -0.23
C ALA A 184 10.11 -5.09 -0.96
N LEU A 185 9.17 -5.80 -0.34
CA LEU A 185 8.44 -6.90 -0.95
C LEU A 185 7.34 -6.31 -1.84
N VAL A 186 7.42 -6.53 -3.15
CA VAL A 186 6.40 -6.10 -4.12
C VAL A 186 5.54 -7.30 -4.51
N ILE A 187 4.22 -7.15 -4.43
CA ILE A 187 3.23 -8.20 -4.71
C ILE A 187 2.15 -7.67 -5.64
N ALA A 188 1.88 -8.41 -6.71
CA ALA A 188 0.65 -8.23 -7.49
C ALA A 188 -0.51 -8.88 -6.71
N ASP A 189 -1.47 -8.07 -6.20
CA ASP A 189 -2.58 -8.58 -5.37
C ASP A 189 -3.48 -9.57 -6.13
N PRO A 190 -3.59 -10.85 -5.76
CA PRO A 190 -4.43 -11.79 -6.50
C PRO A 190 -5.93 -11.45 -6.44
N ARG A 191 -6.37 -10.66 -5.44
CA ARG A 191 -7.78 -10.29 -5.25
C ARG A 191 -8.28 -9.24 -6.23
N THR A 192 -7.38 -8.54 -6.92
CA THR A 192 -7.74 -7.47 -7.86
C THR A 192 -6.75 -7.40 -9.01
N ASP A 193 -7.25 -7.17 -10.21
CA ASP A 193 -6.44 -7.12 -11.44
C ASP A 193 -5.72 -5.77 -11.67
N ARG A 194 -5.85 -4.84 -10.71
CA ARG A 194 -5.30 -3.47 -10.77
C ARG A 194 -4.29 -3.16 -9.66
N ARG A 195 -4.43 -3.82 -8.51
CA ARG A 195 -3.71 -3.48 -7.29
C ARG A 195 -2.33 -4.15 -7.21
N ILE A 196 -1.37 -3.38 -6.71
CA ILE A 196 -0.02 -3.80 -6.33
C ILE A 196 0.19 -3.39 -4.87
N VAL A 197 0.64 -4.32 -4.04
CA VAL A 197 0.98 -4.09 -2.64
C VAL A 197 2.50 -4.07 -2.51
N VAL A 198 3.03 -3.07 -1.80
CA VAL A 198 4.45 -2.94 -1.49
C VAL A 198 4.63 -2.92 0.01
N VAL A 199 5.28 -3.94 0.58
CA VAL A 199 5.61 -4.00 2.00
C VAL A 199 7.07 -3.58 2.16
N GLN A 200 7.31 -2.47 2.81
CA GLN A 200 8.63 -1.93 3.12
C GLN A 200 8.95 -2.22 4.59
N PRO A 201 9.83 -3.18 4.89
CA PRO A 201 10.37 -3.37 6.23
C PRO A 201 11.14 -2.12 6.68
N VAL A 202 10.90 -1.65 7.90
CA VAL A 202 11.50 -0.44 8.47
C VAL A 202 12.42 -0.84 9.62
N ARG A 203 13.72 -0.57 9.47
CA ARG A 203 14.72 -0.88 10.50
C ARG A 203 14.93 0.31 11.45
N PRO A 204 15.10 0.08 12.76
CA PRO A 204 15.43 1.15 13.70
C PRO A 204 16.74 1.85 13.32
N GLY A 205 16.80 3.18 13.47
CA GLY A 205 18.03 3.97 13.31
C GLY A 205 18.50 4.24 11.88
N ARG A 206 17.77 3.77 10.86
CA ARG A 206 18.04 4.09 9.45
C ARG A 206 17.08 5.20 9.00
N ALA A 207 17.60 6.25 8.34
CA ALA A 207 16.75 7.29 7.76
C ALA A 207 15.66 6.66 6.86
N ALA A 208 14.45 7.23 6.86
CA ALA A 208 13.32 6.69 6.12
C ALA A 208 13.73 6.31 4.68
N ASP A 209 13.68 5.02 4.34
CA ASP A 209 14.37 4.44 3.17
C ASP A 209 13.87 4.89 1.77
N GLY A 210 13.24 6.05 1.63
CA GLY A 210 12.94 6.71 0.35
C GLY A 210 11.90 6.05 -0.55
N VAL A 211 11.52 4.79 -0.27
CA VAL A 211 10.62 3.96 -1.09
C VAL A 211 9.31 4.67 -1.40
N GLY A 212 8.65 5.28 -0.41
CA GLY A 212 7.41 6.03 -0.63
C GLY A 212 7.56 7.19 -1.61
N ALA A 213 8.65 7.96 -1.53
CA ALA A 213 8.93 9.07 -2.43
C ALA A 213 9.28 8.59 -3.85
N GLU A 214 9.94 7.44 -3.97
CA GLU A 214 10.25 6.86 -5.28
C GLU A 214 9.01 6.25 -5.95
N LEU A 215 8.15 5.55 -5.21
CA LEU A 215 6.85 5.07 -5.70
C LEU A 215 5.98 6.24 -6.16
N THR A 216 5.97 7.33 -5.40
CA THR A 216 5.29 8.58 -5.76
C THR A 216 5.78 9.14 -7.09
N ARG A 217 7.10 9.30 -7.23
CA ARG A 217 7.72 9.76 -8.49
C ARG A 217 7.42 8.82 -9.66
N LEU A 218 7.43 7.51 -9.42
CA LEU A 218 7.11 6.50 -10.44
C LEU A 218 5.67 6.64 -10.95
N ILE A 219 4.68 6.75 -10.06
CA ILE A 219 3.28 6.86 -10.44
C ILE A 219 2.99 8.22 -11.11
N ALA A 220 3.59 9.30 -10.60
CA ALA A 220 3.53 10.60 -11.25
C ALA A 220 4.10 10.56 -12.69
N ALA A 221 5.26 9.91 -12.89
CA ALA A 221 5.89 9.79 -14.21
C ALA A 221 5.11 8.87 -15.17
N LEU A 222 4.39 7.88 -14.63
CA LEU A 222 3.49 7.04 -15.43
C LEU A 222 2.24 7.81 -15.87
N GLY A 223 1.80 8.81 -15.10
CA GLY A 223 0.59 9.59 -15.37
C GLY A 223 -0.70 8.76 -15.30
N ILE A 224 -0.61 7.52 -14.84
CA ILE A 224 -1.72 6.56 -14.76
C ILE A 224 -1.68 5.88 -13.39
N GLY A 225 -2.74 6.05 -12.62
CA GLY A 225 -2.92 5.39 -11.33
C GLY A 225 -2.76 6.30 -10.12
N SER A 226 -2.68 5.65 -8.95
CA SER A 226 -2.58 6.29 -7.64
C SER A 226 -1.75 5.41 -6.71
N VAL A 227 -1.18 6.01 -5.67
CA VAL A 227 -0.48 5.28 -4.61
C VAL A 227 -0.90 5.81 -3.26
N GLY A 228 -1.26 4.92 -2.34
CA GLY A 228 -1.47 5.15 -0.91
C GLY A 228 -0.41 4.45 -0.07
N GLY A 229 -0.19 4.94 1.15
CA GLY A 229 0.78 4.39 2.10
C GLY A 229 0.14 4.23 3.48
N SER A 230 0.76 3.49 4.38
CA SER A 230 0.39 3.42 5.80
C SER A 230 1.38 4.19 6.68
N GLY A 231 1.09 4.26 7.97
CA GLY A 231 2.10 4.46 9.01
C GLY A 231 3.13 3.32 9.09
N VAL A 232 3.97 3.34 10.12
CA VAL A 232 4.86 2.22 10.44
C VAL A 232 4.16 1.35 11.48
N TYR A 233 3.96 0.08 11.16
CA TYR A 233 3.25 -0.91 11.98
C TYR A 233 4.19 -2.04 12.37
N SER A 234 3.90 -2.71 13.48
CA SER A 234 4.46 -4.04 13.75
C SER A 234 4.09 -4.99 12.59
N MET A 235 5.01 -5.88 12.22
CA MET A 235 4.81 -6.86 11.16
C MET A 235 3.64 -7.81 11.43
N SER A 236 3.28 -8.03 12.70
CA SER A 236 2.10 -8.82 13.07
C SER A 236 0.77 -8.10 12.79
N LEU A 237 0.80 -6.78 12.61
CA LEU A 237 -0.36 -5.93 12.32
C LEU A 237 -0.39 -5.47 10.85
N LEU A 238 0.16 -6.28 9.94
CA LEU A 238 0.24 -5.90 8.53
C LEU A 238 -1.14 -5.78 7.87
N ALA A 239 -2.14 -6.50 8.37
CA ALA A 239 -3.51 -6.39 7.90
C ALA A 239 -4.09 -4.99 8.15
N GLU A 240 -3.79 -4.39 9.31
CA GLU A 240 -4.19 -3.03 9.68
C GLU A 240 -3.49 -2.02 8.76
N ALA A 241 -2.17 -2.18 8.58
CA ALA A 241 -1.39 -1.33 7.68
C ALA A 241 -1.90 -1.38 6.23
N LEU A 242 -2.28 -2.56 5.73
CA LEU A 242 -2.88 -2.69 4.40
C LEU A 242 -4.23 -1.99 4.29
N ARG A 243 -5.07 -2.06 5.33
CA ARG A 243 -6.36 -1.35 5.37
C ARG A 243 -6.16 0.16 5.33
N GLU A 244 -5.24 0.70 6.13
CA GLU A 244 -4.89 2.13 6.11
C GLU A 244 -4.37 2.56 4.73
N ALA A 245 -3.42 1.82 4.15
CA ALA A 245 -2.86 2.14 2.85
C ALA A 245 -3.89 2.09 1.71
N THR A 246 -4.86 1.17 1.80
CA THR A 246 -5.97 1.08 0.85
C THR A 246 -6.92 2.27 0.99
N ALA A 247 -7.22 2.70 2.22
CA ALA A 247 -8.04 3.90 2.45
C ALA A 247 -7.34 5.16 1.91
N ALA A 248 -6.04 5.33 2.19
CA ALA A 248 -5.23 6.43 1.67
C ALA A 248 -5.22 6.46 0.13
N GLN A 249 -5.08 5.30 -0.52
CA GLN A 249 -5.15 5.19 -1.98
C GLN A 249 -6.54 5.56 -2.53
N GLY A 250 -7.62 5.19 -1.84
CA GLY A 250 -8.99 5.58 -2.22
C GLY A 250 -9.18 7.10 -2.23
N PHE A 251 -8.59 7.82 -1.27
CA PHE A 251 -8.58 9.29 -1.25
C PHE A 251 -7.77 9.88 -2.42
N ALA A 252 -6.64 9.27 -2.80
CA ALA A 252 -5.84 9.71 -3.94
C ALA A 252 -6.64 9.78 -5.25
N LEU A 253 -7.53 8.79 -5.46
CA LEU A 253 -8.37 8.70 -6.66
C LEU A 253 -9.38 9.85 -6.80
N GLN A 254 -9.79 10.47 -5.68
CA GLN A 254 -10.78 11.56 -5.67
C GLN A 254 -10.14 12.94 -5.92
N GLN A 255 -8.81 13.02 -6.01
CA GLN A 255 -8.08 14.25 -6.33
C GLN A 255 -7.26 14.03 -7.61
N PRO A 256 -7.73 14.53 -8.78
CA PRO A 256 -7.06 14.36 -10.06
C PRO A 256 -5.61 14.88 -10.01
N GLY A 257 -4.64 14.01 -10.27
CA GLY A 257 -3.22 14.33 -10.23
C GLY A 257 -2.55 14.16 -8.85
N SER A 258 -3.28 13.72 -7.81
CA SER A 258 -2.69 13.50 -6.50
C SER A 258 -2.13 12.09 -6.36
N VAL A 259 -0.85 12.01 -6.04
CA VAL A 259 -0.33 10.88 -5.27
C VAL A 259 -0.70 11.15 -3.82
N ALA A 260 -1.79 10.55 -3.34
CA ALA A 260 -2.02 10.49 -1.90
C ALA A 260 -1.37 9.23 -1.38
N LEU A 261 -0.05 9.29 -1.13
CA LEU A 261 0.53 8.50 -0.04
C LEU A 261 -0.44 8.62 1.17
N SER A 262 -0.34 7.80 2.21
CA SER A 262 -0.64 8.41 3.52
C SER A 262 0.41 9.50 3.65
N ALA A 263 0.10 10.67 3.07
CA ALA A 263 0.23 11.89 3.75
C ALA A 263 -0.34 11.50 5.12
N HIS A 264 0.56 11.28 6.03
CA HIS A 264 0.71 12.16 7.17
C HIS A 264 -0.40 13.25 7.25
N HIS A 265 -0.86 13.91 6.18
CA HIS A 265 -1.90 14.95 6.14
C HIS A 265 -3.38 14.50 6.16
N THR A 266 -3.76 13.25 6.44
CA THR A 266 -5.19 12.94 6.64
C THR A 266 -5.51 12.34 8.00
N ASP A 267 -4.59 11.59 8.61
CA ASP A 267 -4.76 11.05 9.96
C ASP A 267 -3.83 11.77 10.93
N LEU A 268 -4.42 12.44 11.92
CA LEU A 268 -3.70 13.22 12.94
C LEU A 268 -2.54 12.43 13.56
N ILE A 269 -2.75 11.15 13.86
CA ILE A 269 -1.74 10.29 14.48
C ILE A 269 -0.45 10.29 13.66
N SER A 270 -0.59 10.34 12.33
CA SER A 270 0.54 10.32 11.42
C SER A 270 1.33 11.63 11.38
N LEU A 271 0.74 12.75 11.80
CA LEU A 271 1.39 14.08 11.90
C LEU A 271 2.14 14.28 13.21
N LEU A 272 1.71 13.63 14.28
CA LEU A 272 2.30 13.83 15.59
C LEU A 272 3.78 13.38 15.58
N PRO A 273 4.70 14.17 16.17
CA PRO A 273 6.09 13.78 16.36
C PRO A 273 6.14 12.45 17.10
N ALA A 274 6.65 11.41 16.43
CA ALA A 274 6.34 10.04 16.81
C ALA A 274 6.92 9.64 18.18
N ARG A 275 8.13 10.11 18.52
CA ARG A 275 8.78 9.83 19.81
C ARG A 275 8.04 10.53 20.94
N GLU A 276 7.78 11.82 20.75
CA GLU A 276 7.13 12.70 21.72
C GLU A 276 5.70 12.22 21.99
N ALA A 277 4.96 11.87 20.94
CA ALA A 277 3.61 11.32 21.06
C ALA A 277 3.59 9.99 21.80
N GLN A 278 4.58 9.12 21.57
CA GLN A 278 4.67 7.85 22.28
C GLN A 278 5.06 8.03 23.75
N LEU A 279 5.95 8.97 24.07
CA LEU A 279 6.32 9.31 25.45
C LEU A 279 5.11 9.86 26.22
N TRP A 280 4.38 10.81 25.62
CA TRP A 280 3.15 11.35 26.18
C TRP A 280 2.11 10.25 26.42
N ALA A 281 1.86 9.39 25.41
CA ALA A 281 0.86 8.33 25.52
C ALA A 281 1.21 7.32 26.62
N ARG A 282 2.48 6.91 26.71
CA ARG A 282 2.96 6.01 27.78
C ARG A 282 2.88 6.66 29.16
N GLN A 283 3.17 7.95 29.27
CA GLN A 283 3.06 8.66 30.55
C GLN A 283 1.60 8.71 31.02
N LEU A 284 0.67 9.08 30.12
CA LEU A 284 -0.75 9.12 30.44
C LEU A 284 -1.23 7.73 30.87
N LEU A 285 -0.85 6.68 30.15
CA LEU A 285 -1.28 5.30 30.41
C LEU A 285 -0.47 4.57 31.49
N ALA A 286 0.61 5.18 32.02
CA ALA A 286 1.51 4.56 32.99
C ALA A 286 0.80 3.93 34.21
N PRO A 287 -0.26 4.54 34.78
CA PRO A 287 -0.98 3.93 35.90
C PRO A 287 -1.61 2.57 35.57
N LEU A 288 -2.01 2.36 34.32
CA LEU A 288 -2.62 1.12 33.82
C LEU A 288 -1.57 0.09 33.38
N MET A 289 -0.40 0.54 32.95
CA MET A 289 0.68 -0.30 32.42
C MET A 289 1.53 -0.99 33.50
N ARG A 290 1.23 -0.81 34.80
CA ARG A 290 2.02 -1.40 35.89
C ARG A 290 2.00 -2.92 35.95
N ASN A 291 0.98 -3.56 35.37
CA ASN A 291 0.83 -5.01 35.34
C ASN A 291 0.45 -5.46 33.92
N ASP A 292 1.35 -6.18 33.26
CA ASP A 292 1.23 -6.50 31.82
C ASP A 292 -0.05 -7.28 31.48
N ALA A 293 -0.39 -8.29 32.28
CA ALA A 293 -1.59 -9.11 32.05
C ALA A 293 -2.89 -8.32 32.24
N GLN A 294 -2.92 -7.41 33.21
CA GLN A 294 -4.07 -6.53 33.42
C GLN A 294 -4.14 -5.42 32.38
N TRP A 295 -2.99 -4.92 31.93
CA TRP A 295 -2.89 -3.92 30.88
C TRP A 295 -3.46 -4.43 29.58
N GLU A 296 -3.08 -5.63 29.13
CA GLU A 296 -3.57 -6.19 27.88
C GLU A 296 -5.11 -6.32 27.85
N GLN A 297 -5.70 -6.87 28.91
CA GLN A 297 -7.15 -6.99 29.03
C GLN A 297 -7.85 -5.62 29.12
N MET A 298 -7.24 -4.66 29.81
CA MET A 298 -7.79 -3.32 29.97
C MET A 298 -7.73 -2.54 28.66
N ARG A 299 -6.61 -2.62 27.95
CA ARG A 299 -6.36 -1.97 26.65
C ARG A 299 -7.42 -2.34 25.64
N ASP A 300 -7.69 -3.63 25.44
CA ASP A 300 -8.70 -4.09 24.49
C ASP A 300 -10.13 -3.67 24.90
N THR A 301 -10.40 -3.67 26.20
CA THR A 301 -11.69 -3.22 26.73
C THR A 301 -11.89 -1.72 26.46
N LEU A 302 -10.89 -0.89 26.76
CA LEU A 302 -10.96 0.57 26.64
C LEU A 302 -11.06 1.03 25.19
N LEU A 303 -10.26 0.45 24.27
CA LEU A 303 -10.35 0.78 22.83
C LEU A 303 -11.78 0.64 22.30
N THR A 304 -12.48 -0.43 22.70
CA THR A 304 -13.86 -0.65 22.26
C THR A 304 -14.87 0.17 23.05
N ALA A 305 -14.68 0.32 24.36
CA ALA A 305 -15.64 1.00 25.25
C ALA A 305 -15.63 2.53 25.11
N LEU A 306 -14.51 3.14 24.74
CA LEU A 306 -14.43 4.59 24.50
C LEU A 306 -15.03 4.98 23.14
N ALA A 307 -15.00 4.06 22.18
CA ALA A 307 -15.56 4.25 20.84
C ALA A 307 -17.07 3.97 20.74
N HIS A 308 -17.66 3.23 21.69
CA HIS A 308 -19.02 2.74 21.59
C HIS A 308 -19.78 2.72 22.93
N PRO A 309 -21.13 2.82 22.93
CA PRO A 309 -21.91 2.59 24.14
C PRO A 309 -21.55 1.26 24.82
N TYR A 310 -21.53 1.22 26.15
CA TYR A 310 -21.04 0.05 26.89
C TYR A 310 -21.80 -1.25 26.58
N THR A 311 -23.07 -1.16 26.18
CA THR A 311 -23.87 -2.32 25.71
C THR A 311 -23.34 -2.89 24.40
N VAL A 312 -22.93 -2.02 23.47
CA VAL A 312 -22.33 -2.41 22.19
C VAL A 312 -20.92 -2.95 22.42
N ALA A 313 -20.13 -2.30 23.27
CA ALA A 313 -18.78 -2.75 23.61
C ALA A 313 -18.80 -4.13 24.28
N ALA A 314 -19.70 -4.35 25.25
CA ALA A 314 -19.88 -5.64 25.91
C ALA A 314 -20.19 -6.78 24.91
N ARG A 315 -21.10 -6.53 23.95
CA ARG A 315 -21.41 -7.50 22.91
C ARG A 315 -20.22 -7.79 22.00
N ARG A 316 -19.45 -6.78 21.60
CA ARG A 316 -18.27 -6.95 20.72
C ARG A 316 -17.12 -7.69 21.41
N LEU A 317 -16.95 -7.48 22.72
CA LEU A 317 -15.91 -8.11 23.52
C LEU A 317 -16.33 -9.48 24.07
N SER A 318 -17.57 -9.93 23.82
CA SER A 318 -18.16 -11.11 24.45
C SER A 318 -18.09 -11.07 25.99
N LEU A 319 -18.31 -9.88 26.55
CA LEU A 319 -18.31 -9.62 27.99
C LEU A 319 -19.70 -9.21 28.47
N HIS A 320 -19.96 -9.37 29.76
CA HIS A 320 -21.14 -8.77 30.38
C HIS A 320 -20.99 -7.24 30.48
N ARG A 321 -22.08 -6.47 30.31
CA ARG A 321 -22.09 -5.00 30.42
C ARG A 321 -21.43 -4.52 31.72
N ASN A 322 -21.76 -5.15 32.84
CA ASN A 322 -21.21 -4.79 34.16
C ASN A 322 -19.68 -4.96 34.22
N THR A 323 -19.12 -5.92 33.48
CA THR A 323 -17.66 -6.11 33.40
C THR A 323 -17.00 -4.95 32.67
N VAL A 324 -17.59 -4.51 31.55
CA VAL A 324 -17.11 -3.33 30.82
C VAL A 324 -17.21 -2.09 31.70
N THR A 325 -18.37 -1.83 32.31
CA THR A 325 -18.57 -0.69 33.22
C THR A 325 -17.54 -0.67 34.35
N ARG A 326 -17.32 -1.82 35.02
CA ARG A 326 -16.34 -1.92 36.12
C ARG A 326 -14.91 -1.66 35.65
N ARG A 327 -14.53 -2.18 34.47
CA ARG A 327 -13.19 -1.97 33.91
C ARG A 327 -12.96 -0.52 33.52
N VAL A 328 -13.95 0.11 32.87
CA VAL A 328 -13.88 1.52 32.49
C VAL A 328 -13.84 2.43 33.71
N ALA A 329 -14.66 2.17 34.75
CA ALA A 329 -14.62 2.92 36.01
C ALA A 329 -13.25 2.80 36.70
N ARG A 330 -12.72 1.57 36.81
CA ARG A 330 -11.38 1.36 37.38
C ARG A 330 -10.28 2.09 36.60
N ALA A 331 -10.41 2.16 35.26
CA ALA A 331 -9.47 2.91 34.44
C ALA A 331 -9.61 4.43 34.63
N ALA A 332 -10.84 4.94 34.73
CA ALA A 332 -11.12 6.35 35.03
C ALA A 332 -10.46 6.75 36.36
N ASP A 333 -10.65 5.95 37.41
CA ASP A 333 -10.06 6.17 38.73
C ASP A 333 -8.53 6.17 38.68
N ALA A 334 -7.93 5.18 37.99
CA ALA A 334 -6.49 5.03 37.91
C ALA A 334 -5.80 6.12 37.09
N LEU A 335 -6.49 6.67 36.08
CA LEU A 335 -5.99 7.75 35.22
C LEU A 335 -6.39 9.13 35.74
N CYS A 336 -7.28 9.20 36.75
CA CYS A 336 -7.91 10.43 37.24
C CYS A 336 -8.58 11.24 36.13
N VAL A 337 -9.38 10.56 35.28
CA VAL A 337 -10.12 11.17 34.15
C VAL A 337 -11.62 10.88 34.25
N ASP A 338 -12.43 11.68 33.57
CA ASP A 338 -13.86 11.47 33.45
C ASP A 338 -14.25 11.01 32.03
N PHE A 339 -14.53 9.72 31.87
CA PHE A 339 -14.98 9.18 30.57
C PHE A 339 -16.41 9.58 30.17
N THR A 340 -17.11 10.39 30.95
CA THR A 340 -18.30 11.09 30.45
C THR A 340 -17.93 12.33 29.64
N SER A 341 -16.74 12.90 29.87
CA SER A 341 -16.21 13.99 29.06
C SER A 341 -15.69 13.49 27.70
N VAL A 342 -16.04 14.22 26.64
CA VAL A 342 -15.56 13.95 25.28
C VAL A 342 -14.04 14.16 25.20
N SER A 343 -13.53 15.21 25.85
CA SER A 343 -12.10 15.55 25.86
C SER A 343 -11.23 14.43 26.44
N ASP A 344 -11.64 13.85 27.57
CA ASP A 344 -10.91 12.78 28.23
C ASP A 344 -10.97 11.47 27.46
N ARG A 345 -12.15 11.14 26.90
CA ARG A 345 -12.29 9.99 26.00
C ARG A 345 -11.37 10.10 24.80
N ILE A 346 -11.26 11.30 24.21
CA ILE A 346 -10.40 11.56 23.05
C ILE A 346 -8.92 11.46 23.43
N ALA A 347 -8.50 12.07 24.55
CA ALA A 347 -7.11 12.03 24.99
C ALA A 347 -6.66 10.58 25.29
N VAL A 348 -7.46 9.83 26.06
CA VAL A 348 -7.14 8.44 26.38
C VAL A 348 -7.26 7.54 25.14
N GLY A 349 -8.25 7.76 24.29
CA GLY A 349 -8.40 7.05 23.02
C GLY A 349 -7.19 7.23 22.10
N LEU A 350 -6.72 8.47 21.94
CA LEU A 350 -5.49 8.77 21.19
C LEU A 350 -4.27 8.09 21.80
N ALA A 351 -4.10 8.15 23.12
CA ALA A 351 -2.97 7.50 23.80
C ALA A 351 -2.98 5.97 23.60
N LEU A 352 -4.16 5.35 23.68
CA LEU A 352 -4.32 3.92 23.41
C LEU A 352 -3.93 3.59 21.96
N GLU A 353 -4.44 4.35 20.99
CA GLU A 353 -4.10 4.19 19.57
C GLU A 353 -2.59 4.37 19.31
N LEU A 354 -1.94 5.33 19.97
CA LEU A 354 -0.49 5.55 19.84
C LEU A 354 0.33 4.41 20.42
N VAL A 355 -0.07 3.82 21.55
CA VAL A 355 0.63 2.68 22.16
C VAL A 355 0.38 1.38 21.36
N THR A 356 -0.77 1.23 20.69
CA THR A 356 -1.07 0.03 19.89
C THR A 356 -0.61 0.08 18.44
N HIS A 357 -0.67 1.23 17.78
CA HIS A 357 -0.38 1.37 16.35
C HIS A 357 1.02 1.89 16.05
N ARG A 358 1.74 2.45 17.04
CA ARG A 358 3.13 2.90 16.89
C ARG A 358 4.01 2.30 17.99
N GLU A 359 4.56 1.12 17.75
CA GLU A 359 5.74 0.68 18.49
C GLU A 359 7.00 1.25 17.81
N GLN A 360 7.51 2.37 18.32
CA GLN A 360 8.91 2.74 18.05
C GLN A 360 9.87 1.87 18.91
N PRO A 361 10.93 1.32 18.30
CA PRO A 361 12.03 0.70 19.03
C PRO A 361 12.85 1.79 19.73
N GLY A 362 13.08 1.63 21.03
CA GLY A 362 14.24 2.19 21.72
C GLY A 362 14.38 3.72 21.70
N GLY A 363 13.49 4.40 22.42
CA GLY A 363 13.72 5.78 22.84
C GLY A 363 13.35 5.91 24.31
N SER A 364 14.15 5.33 25.21
CA SER A 364 14.08 5.76 26.60
C SER A 364 14.33 7.27 26.61
N ALA A 365 13.42 8.05 27.21
CA ALA A 365 13.64 9.46 27.40
C ALA A 365 15.01 9.66 28.06
N ALA A 366 15.80 10.62 27.58
CA ALA A 366 17.03 10.97 28.27
C ALA A 366 16.66 11.33 29.73
N PRO A 367 17.38 10.82 30.75
CA PRO A 367 17.06 11.13 32.13
C PRO A 367 17.05 12.65 32.34
N GLY A 368 15.88 13.22 32.67
CA GLY A 368 15.71 14.65 32.97
C GLY A 368 14.91 15.47 31.95
N GLU A 369 14.48 14.91 30.82
CA GLU A 369 13.61 15.62 29.87
C GLU A 369 12.14 15.52 30.33
N ALA A 370 11.48 16.66 30.58
CA ALA A 370 10.06 16.68 30.91
C ALA A 370 9.26 16.11 29.73
N PRO A 371 8.32 15.18 29.98
CA PRO A 371 7.54 14.60 28.89
C PRO A 371 6.67 15.66 28.22
N PRO A 372 6.51 15.58 26.89
CA PRO A 372 5.78 16.58 26.12
C PRO A 372 4.29 16.56 26.49
N SER A 373 3.69 17.74 26.63
CA SER A 373 2.24 17.85 26.82
C SER A 373 1.49 17.59 25.52
N LEU A 374 0.21 17.17 25.62
CA LEU A 374 -0.66 17.00 24.46
C LEU A 374 -0.74 18.28 23.65
N ARG A 375 -0.85 19.44 24.31
CA ARG A 375 -0.82 20.74 23.66
C ARG A 375 0.44 20.95 22.84
N SER A 376 1.63 20.64 23.39
CA SER A 376 2.89 20.75 22.65
C SER A 376 2.92 19.88 21.38
N LEU A 377 2.28 18.72 21.38
CA LEU A 377 2.19 17.85 20.20
C LEU A 377 1.28 18.45 19.12
N LEU A 378 0.17 19.04 19.54
CA LEU A 378 -0.85 19.62 18.66
C LEU A 378 -0.41 20.94 18.00
N PHE A 379 0.44 21.74 18.66
CA PHE A 379 0.97 22.99 18.09
C PHE A 379 2.18 22.80 17.16
N SER A 380 2.44 21.57 16.70
CA SER A 380 3.43 21.34 15.65
C SER A 380 2.99 21.98 14.32
N PRO A 381 3.94 22.50 13.50
CA PRO A 381 3.59 23.15 12.23
C PRO A 381 2.75 22.27 11.29
N GLN A 382 3.00 20.97 11.30
CA GLN A 382 2.30 19.99 10.47
C GLN A 382 0.85 19.79 10.91
N VAL A 383 0.60 19.71 12.22
CA VAL A 383 -0.77 19.61 12.76
C VAL A 383 -1.53 20.91 12.56
N THR A 384 -0.86 22.06 12.68
CA THR A 384 -1.49 23.37 12.41
C THR A 384 -1.94 23.49 10.96
N ALA A 385 -1.08 23.17 9.99
CA ALA A 385 -1.43 23.19 8.58
C ALA A 385 -2.56 22.20 8.23
N TRP A 386 -2.56 21.03 8.87
CA TRP A 386 -3.63 20.04 8.72
C TRP A 386 -4.96 20.55 9.29
N ALA A 387 -4.96 21.09 10.50
CA ALA A 387 -6.16 21.63 11.15
C ALA A 387 -6.79 22.74 10.32
N ASP A 388 -5.96 23.67 9.80
CA ASP A 388 -6.41 24.71 8.89
C ASP A 388 -7.02 24.15 7.61
N THR A 389 -6.37 23.15 7.00
CA THR A 389 -6.86 22.50 5.78
C THR A 389 -8.18 21.78 6.02
N LEU A 390 -8.31 21.06 7.15
CA LEU A 390 -9.51 20.31 7.50
C LEU A 390 -10.71 21.25 7.67
N LEU A 391 -10.52 22.39 8.34
CA LEU A 391 -11.59 23.35 8.60
C LEU A 391 -11.86 24.30 7.42
N LEU A 392 -10.97 24.40 6.44
CA LEU A 392 -11.04 25.38 5.34
C LEU A 392 -12.39 25.35 4.61
N SER A 393 -12.87 24.15 4.25
CA SER A 393 -14.13 23.97 3.51
C SER A 393 -15.33 24.41 4.35
N ALA A 394 -15.31 24.15 5.66
CA ALA A 394 -16.38 24.51 6.58
C ALA A 394 -16.45 26.02 6.88
N ARG A 395 -15.30 26.73 6.87
CA ARG A 395 -15.24 28.20 7.05
C ARG A 395 -15.96 28.98 5.94
N GLY A 396 -16.08 28.39 4.75
CA GLY A 396 -16.76 29.01 3.60
C GLY A 396 -18.27 28.81 3.56
N ASP A 397 -18.85 28.03 4.46
CA ASP A 397 -20.30 27.84 4.53
C ASP A 397 -20.98 29.12 5.05
N ARG A 398 -22.20 29.39 4.58
CA ARG A 398 -22.99 30.55 5.03
C ARG A 398 -23.46 30.42 6.48
N ARG A 399 -23.57 29.18 6.98
CA ARG A 399 -23.92 28.86 8.36
C ARG A 399 -22.67 28.90 9.22
N ASP A 400 -22.81 29.35 10.46
CA ASP A 400 -21.71 29.33 11.42
C ASP A 400 -21.53 27.91 12.03
N LEU A 401 -21.00 27.01 11.19
CA LEU A 401 -20.80 25.61 11.53
C LEU A 401 -19.73 25.44 12.62
N LEU A 402 -18.68 26.27 12.63
CA LEU A 402 -17.58 26.17 13.58
C LEU A 402 -17.98 26.64 14.98
N THR A 403 -18.78 27.72 15.09
CA THR A 403 -19.35 28.11 16.39
C THR A 403 -20.29 27.04 16.91
N THR A 404 -21.13 26.46 16.04
CA THR A 404 -22.01 25.35 16.43
C THR A 404 -21.22 24.16 16.98
N ALA A 405 -20.14 23.77 16.29
CA ALA A 405 -19.28 22.67 16.70
C ALA A 405 -18.51 22.97 18.00
N THR A 406 -18.02 24.20 18.17
CA THR A 406 -17.31 24.63 19.38
C THR A 406 -18.22 24.50 20.60
N VAL A 407 -19.42 25.09 20.55
CA VAL A 407 -20.40 25.01 21.65
C VAL A 407 -20.85 23.57 21.89
N TRP A 408 -21.00 22.78 20.81
CA TRP A 408 -21.35 21.37 20.92
C TRP A 408 -20.30 20.54 21.66
N LEU A 409 -19.01 20.78 21.39
CA LEU A 409 -17.91 20.12 22.10
C LEU A 409 -17.77 20.62 23.54
N THR A 410 -18.02 21.90 23.82
CA THR A 410 -18.06 22.44 25.19
C THR A 410 -19.15 21.79 26.04
N HIS A 411 -20.21 21.27 25.41
CA HIS A 411 -21.26 20.50 26.06
C HIS A 411 -21.11 18.98 25.84
N ASP A 412 -19.89 18.46 25.73
CA ASP A 412 -19.58 17.02 25.61
C ASP A 412 -20.39 16.30 24.52
N ALA A 413 -20.56 16.97 23.38
CA ALA A 413 -21.34 16.48 22.25
C ALA A 413 -22.85 16.29 22.52
N HIS A 414 -23.43 16.96 23.52
CA HIS A 414 -24.86 16.95 23.79
C HIS A 414 -25.64 17.99 22.97
N ILE A 415 -26.63 17.54 22.19
CA ILE A 415 -27.42 18.39 21.27
C ILE A 415 -28.34 19.37 22.00
N GLU A 416 -29.07 18.91 23.02
CA GLU A 416 -30.07 19.73 23.71
C GLU A 416 -29.44 20.96 24.43
N PRO A 417 -28.36 20.83 25.24
CA PRO A 417 -27.68 21.99 25.81
C PRO A 417 -27.13 22.95 24.74
N THR A 418 -26.55 22.40 23.67
CA THR A 418 -26.02 23.19 22.54
C THR A 418 -27.09 24.03 21.87
N ALA A 419 -28.26 23.43 21.62
CA ALA A 419 -29.41 24.10 21.01
C ALA A 419 -29.89 25.27 21.88
N ARG A 420 -29.99 25.05 23.20
CA ARG A 420 -30.33 26.11 24.17
C ARG A 420 -29.31 27.24 24.17
N THR A 421 -28.02 26.92 24.25
CA THR A 421 -26.93 27.92 24.30
C THR A 421 -26.87 28.78 23.03
N LEU A 422 -27.14 28.18 21.86
CA LEU A 422 -27.12 28.88 20.58
C LEU A 422 -28.46 29.53 20.20
N GLY A 423 -29.53 29.32 20.98
CA GLY A 423 -30.88 29.77 20.63
C GLY A 423 -31.43 29.11 19.35
N LEU A 424 -30.99 27.89 19.04
CA LEU A 424 -31.38 27.13 17.85
C LEU A 424 -32.31 25.97 18.22
N SER A 425 -33.02 25.41 17.24
CA SER A 425 -33.70 24.13 17.43
C SER A 425 -32.69 22.98 17.35
N GLU A 426 -32.93 21.88 18.09
CA GLU A 426 -32.07 20.69 18.01
C GLU A 426 -31.96 20.14 16.59
N ALA A 427 -33.02 20.26 15.78
CA ALA A 427 -33.01 19.87 14.38
C ALA A 427 -32.00 20.70 13.55
N THR A 428 -31.88 21.99 13.85
CA THR A 428 -30.91 22.89 13.22
C THR A 428 -29.49 22.52 13.62
N VAL A 429 -29.23 22.25 14.91
CA VAL A 429 -27.92 21.79 15.38
C VAL A 429 -27.51 20.51 14.67
N ARG A 430 -28.40 19.50 14.59
CA ARG A 430 -28.12 18.26 13.86
C ARG A 430 -27.87 18.51 12.36
N SER A 431 -28.58 19.46 11.75
CA SER A 431 -28.34 19.85 10.35
C SER A 431 -26.96 20.50 10.15
N HIS A 432 -26.54 21.37 11.07
CA HIS A 432 -25.21 21.99 11.05
C HIS A 432 -24.11 20.92 11.21
N LEU A 433 -24.24 20.02 12.18
CA LEU A 433 -23.27 18.95 12.41
C LEU A 433 -23.16 18.00 11.19
N ARG A 434 -24.29 17.65 10.55
CA ARG A 434 -24.28 16.85 9.31
C ARG A 434 -23.63 17.56 8.14
N ALA A 435 -23.84 18.87 8.00
CA ALA A 435 -23.13 19.65 6.99
C ALA A 435 -21.63 19.67 7.28
N LEU A 436 -21.25 19.83 8.54
CA LEU A 436 -19.85 19.78 8.96
C LEU A 436 -19.21 18.41 8.65
N GLU A 437 -19.86 17.29 8.95
CA GLU A 437 -19.41 15.94 8.56
C GLU A 437 -19.08 15.85 7.06
N GLN A 438 -19.92 16.44 6.21
CA GLN A 438 -19.70 16.47 4.76
C GLN A 438 -18.49 17.31 4.36
N HIS A 439 -18.29 18.48 4.99
CA HIS A 439 -17.14 19.33 4.72
C HIS A 439 -15.81 18.73 5.17
N LEU A 440 -15.81 18.06 6.34
CA LEU A 440 -14.60 17.47 6.92
C LEU A 440 -14.30 16.06 6.37
N ALA A 441 -15.28 15.41 5.74
CA ALA A 441 -15.24 13.99 5.41
C ALA A 441 -14.85 13.13 6.64
N ARG A 442 -15.48 13.41 7.78
CA ARG A 442 -15.30 12.70 9.05
C ARG A 442 -16.64 12.34 9.65
N ASP A 443 -16.71 11.18 10.30
CA ASP A 443 -17.87 10.73 11.07
C ASP A 443 -17.81 11.33 12.48
N LEU A 444 -18.61 12.36 12.76
CA LEU A 444 -18.64 13.02 14.06
C LEU A 444 -19.37 12.20 15.13
N GLY A 445 -19.98 11.06 14.76
CA GLY A 445 -20.45 10.05 15.70
C GLY A 445 -19.35 9.11 16.21
N SER A 446 -18.19 9.11 15.56
CA SER A 446 -17.03 8.29 15.93
C SER A 446 -16.05 9.04 16.83
N LEU A 447 -15.32 8.30 17.68
CA LEU A 447 -14.30 8.90 18.54
C LEU A 447 -13.17 9.57 17.72
N GLY A 448 -12.80 8.97 16.58
CA GLY A 448 -11.79 9.53 15.68
C GLY A 448 -12.24 10.82 15.00
N GLY A 449 -13.50 10.91 14.56
CA GLY A 449 -14.02 12.15 13.98
C GLY A 449 -14.21 13.27 15.00
N LEU A 450 -14.65 12.93 16.22
CA LEU A 450 -14.70 13.90 17.33
C LEU A 450 -13.31 14.42 17.68
N ARG A 451 -12.31 13.52 17.76
CA ARG A 451 -10.91 13.87 17.99
C ARG A 451 -10.41 14.85 16.92
N ASP A 452 -10.58 14.50 15.65
CA ASP A 452 -10.06 15.30 14.55
C ASP A 452 -10.67 16.70 14.55
N LEU A 453 -11.98 16.81 14.82
CA LEU A 453 -12.69 18.08 14.96
C LEU A 453 -12.20 18.89 16.16
N GLN A 454 -12.15 18.27 17.36
CA GLN A 454 -11.76 18.94 18.60
C GLN A 454 -10.35 19.51 18.51
N PHE A 455 -9.38 18.72 18.06
CA PHE A 455 -8.01 19.17 17.95
C PHE A 455 -7.82 20.20 16.84
N SER A 456 -8.54 20.08 15.73
CA SER A 456 -8.48 21.11 14.68
C SER A 456 -9.01 22.45 15.18
N LEU A 457 -10.13 22.44 15.90
CA LEU A 457 -10.68 23.65 16.53
C LEU A 457 -9.73 24.19 17.61
N HIS A 458 -9.19 23.35 18.49
CA HIS A 458 -8.24 23.77 19.51
C HIS A 458 -7.03 24.50 18.92
N VAL A 459 -6.42 23.92 17.88
CA VAL A 459 -5.20 24.48 17.27
C VAL A 459 -5.49 25.79 16.53
N VAL A 460 -6.64 25.89 15.86
CA VAL A 460 -7.00 27.06 15.05
C VAL A 460 -7.59 28.20 15.88
N THR A 461 -8.53 27.89 16.79
CA THR A 461 -9.32 28.90 17.50
C THR A 461 -8.82 29.12 18.93
N GLY A 462 -8.16 28.13 19.53
CA GLY A 462 -7.75 28.14 20.94
C GLY A 462 -8.93 28.07 21.92
N GLN A 463 -10.18 27.93 21.45
CA GLN A 463 -11.38 28.06 22.29
C GLN A 463 -11.93 26.73 22.82
N VAL A 464 -11.51 25.61 22.26
CA VAL A 464 -11.94 24.28 22.71
C VAL A 464 -10.88 23.73 23.65
N GLU A 465 -11.22 23.45 24.91
CA GLU A 465 -10.28 22.81 25.83
C GLU A 465 -9.91 21.41 25.35
N VAL A 466 -8.68 21.00 25.66
CA VAL A 466 -8.17 19.66 25.42
C VAL A 466 -7.81 19.09 26.78
N GLY A 467 -8.13 17.83 27.04
CA GLY A 467 -7.83 17.17 28.31
C GLY A 467 -6.33 17.16 28.58
N GLU A 468 -5.84 18.15 29.33
CA GLU A 468 -4.48 18.23 29.83
C GLU A 468 -4.46 17.74 31.27
N HIS A 469 -4.45 16.42 31.44
CA HIS A 469 -4.19 15.83 32.75
C HIS A 469 -2.68 15.70 32.96
N CYS A 470 -2.04 16.81 33.32
CA CYS A 470 -0.72 16.83 33.94
C CYS A 470 -0.84 17.52 35.31
N GLY A 471 -1.52 16.84 36.24
CA GLY A 471 -1.59 17.25 37.64
C GLY A 471 -0.74 16.32 38.49
N ALA A 472 0.42 16.82 38.92
CA ALA A 472 1.26 16.33 40.02
C ALA A 472 1.01 14.89 40.48
N LEU A 473 1.94 13.98 40.15
CA LEU A 473 2.20 12.83 41.01
C LEU A 473 2.33 13.36 42.44
N CYS A 474 1.31 13.17 43.27
CA CYS A 474 1.44 13.36 44.71
C CYS A 474 2.70 12.59 45.12
N PRO A 475 3.71 13.24 45.74
CA PRO A 475 4.79 12.48 46.33
C PRO A 475 4.13 11.57 47.36
N ALA A 476 4.40 10.28 47.25
CA ALA A 476 3.93 9.29 48.20
C ALA A 476 4.23 9.81 49.61
N ALA A 477 3.19 10.05 50.40
CA ALA A 477 3.35 10.23 51.83
C ALA A 477 3.83 8.88 52.39
N ASN A 478 4.89 8.94 53.21
CA ASN A 478 5.55 7.84 53.91
C ASN A 478 4.61 6.78 54.49
#